data_AF-A0A524EEU5-F1
#
_entry.id   AF-A0A524EEU5-F1
#
_cell.length_a   1.000
_cell.length_b   1.000
_cell.length_c   1.000
_cell.angle_alpha   90.00
_cell.angle_beta   90.00
_cell.angle_gamma   90.00
#
_symmetry.space_group_name_H-M   'P 1'
#
loop_
_entity.id
_entity.type
_entity.pdbx_description
1 polymer ?
#
loop_
_entity_poly.entity_id
_entity_poly.type
_entity_poly.pdbx_seq_one_letter_code
_entity_poly.pdbx_strand_id
1 'polypeptide(L)'
;MSDEEESRFCPYCGVALTKPYWVHIQKEHPEKYAQKETWIKLYQDYRKIGMDQDVSIKVISELFNSTSEEITSFLKNSDEL
;
A
#
# COMPACT_ATOMS: atom_id res chain seq x y z
N MET A 1 6.16 -26.41 5.29
CA MET A 1 5.35 -25.19 5.25
C MET A 1 6.25 -24.12 5.81
N SER A 2 6.98 -23.43 4.94
CA SER A 2 7.90 -22.38 5.34
C SER A 2 7.24 -21.07 4.95
N ASP A 3 6.44 -20.53 5.85
CA ASP A 3 6.08 -19.12 5.82
C ASP A 3 7.39 -18.35 6.04
N GLU A 4 8.13 -18.10 4.96
CA GLU A 4 9.18 -17.10 4.94
C GLU A 4 8.49 -15.78 5.25
N GLU A 5 8.46 -15.42 6.54
CA GLU A 5 8.17 -14.06 6.99
C GLU A 5 9.22 -13.16 6.34
N GLU A 6 8.96 -12.73 5.10
CA GLU A 6 9.65 -11.64 4.43
C GLU A 6 9.51 -10.43 5.36
N SER A 7 10.48 -10.32 6.27
CA SER A 7 10.64 -9.23 7.21
C SER A 7 11.05 -8.05 6.36
N ARG A 8 10.06 -7.37 5.79
CA ARG A 8 10.29 -6.10 5.11
C ARG A 8 10.64 -5.09 6.18
N PHE A 9 11.73 -4.38 6.00
CA PHE A 9 12.06 -3.25 6.88
C PHE A 9 11.33 -2.01 6.40
N CYS A 10 10.94 -1.14 7.33
CA CYS A 10 10.33 0.13 7.01
C CYS A 10 11.33 0.99 6.23
N PRO A 11 10.99 1.51 5.04
CA PRO A 11 11.92 2.32 4.26
C PRO A 11 12.21 3.68 4.90
N TYR A 12 11.48 4.08 5.95
CA TYR A 12 11.60 5.38 6.60
C TYR A 12 12.32 5.32 7.95
N CYS A 13 12.19 4.23 8.71
CA CYS A 13 12.81 4.08 10.04
C CYS A 13 13.59 2.78 10.24
N GLY A 14 13.58 1.87 9.26
CA GLY A 14 14.37 0.64 9.30
C GLY A 14 13.89 -0.43 10.29
N VAL A 15 12.72 -0.28 10.90
CA VAL A 15 12.18 -1.33 11.79
C VAL A 15 11.60 -2.49 10.98
N ALA A 16 11.65 -3.70 11.52
CA ALA A 16 10.99 -4.86 10.92
C ALA A 16 9.47 -4.62 10.88
N LEU A 17 8.90 -4.69 9.69
CA LEU A 17 7.47 -4.59 9.46
C LEU A 17 6.84 -5.98 9.51
N THR A 18 5.74 -6.09 10.23
CA THR A 18 4.84 -7.23 10.16
C THR A 18 3.76 -6.96 9.12
N LYS A 19 3.34 -7.99 8.38
CA LYS A 19 2.17 -7.87 7.50
C LYS A 19 0.93 -7.60 8.39
N PRO A 20 0.10 -6.60 8.09
CA PRO A 20 0.17 -5.68 6.95
C PRO A 20 1.16 -4.53 7.18
N TYR A 21 2.14 -4.41 6.28
CA TYR A 21 3.32 -3.54 6.44
C TYR A 21 3.00 -2.05 6.60
N TRP A 22 1.89 -1.60 6.02
CA TRP A 22 1.45 -0.21 6.04
C TRP A 22 0.86 0.24 7.37
N VAL A 23 0.44 -0.67 8.26
CA VAL A 23 -0.07 -0.31 9.60
C VAL A 23 0.98 0.44 10.40
N HIS A 24 2.24 0.01 10.29
CA HIS A 24 3.36 0.71 10.89
C HIS A 24 3.55 2.11 10.29
N ILE A 25 3.53 2.22 8.95
CA ILE A 25 3.71 3.50 8.26
C ILE A 25 2.58 4.47 8.61
N GLN A 26 1.33 3.98 8.71
CA GLN A 26 0.17 4.78 9.11
C GLN A 26 0.34 5.34 10.53
N LYS A 27 0.91 4.57 11.45
CA LYS A 27 1.05 4.95 12.86
C LYS A 27 2.29 5.81 13.14
N GLU A 28 3.45 5.40 12.63
CA GLU A 28 4.75 6.00 12.94
C GLU A 28 5.18 7.04 11.90
N HIS A 29 4.65 6.98 10.68
CA HIS A 29 4.97 7.90 9.58
C HIS A 29 3.70 8.44 8.89
N PRO A 30 2.76 9.06 9.62
CA PRO A 30 1.49 9.53 9.05
C PRO A 30 1.69 10.53 7.90
N GLU A 31 2.77 11.32 7.96
CA GLU A 31 3.15 12.26 6.89
C GLU A 31 3.51 11.55 5.58
N LYS A 32 4.15 10.38 5.65
CA LYS A 32 4.52 9.54 4.50
C LYS A 32 3.32 8.75 4.03
N TYR A 33 2.55 8.23 4.97
CA TYR A 33 1.32 7.50 4.68
C TYR A 33 0.37 8.38 3.85
N ALA A 34 0.18 9.65 4.23
CA ALA A 34 -0.67 10.60 3.52
C ALA A 34 -0.19 10.98 2.09
N GLN A 35 1.03 10.59 1.68
CA GLN A 35 1.51 10.87 0.33
C GLN A 35 0.86 9.93 -0.69
N LYS A 36 0.48 10.47 -1.85
CA LYS A 36 -0.13 9.68 -2.94
C LYS A 36 0.80 8.57 -3.46
N GLU A 37 2.11 8.71 -3.29
CA GLU A 37 3.09 7.64 -3.55
C GLU A 37 2.81 6.35 -2.77
N THR A 38 2.16 6.44 -1.60
CA THR A 38 1.74 5.28 -0.81
C THR A 38 0.65 4.47 -1.50
N TRP A 39 -0.18 5.11 -2.34
CA TRP A 39 -1.23 4.42 -3.11
C TRP A 39 -0.63 3.41 -4.08
N ILE A 40 0.47 3.77 -4.75
CA ILE A 40 1.20 2.88 -5.67
C ILE A 40 1.75 1.67 -4.91
N LYS A 41 2.45 1.91 -3.79
CA LYS A 41 3.06 0.83 -3.00
C LYS A 41 2.03 -0.14 -2.44
N LEU A 42 0.92 0.39 -1.90
CA LEU A 42 -0.19 -0.42 -1.40
C LEU A 42 -0.82 -1.24 -2.52
N TYR A 43 -1.06 -0.61 -3.67
CA TYR A 43 -1.63 -1.30 -4.82
C TYR A 43 -0.73 -2.44 -5.27
N GLN A 44 0.57 -2.19 -5.47
CA GLN A 44 1.55 -3.23 -5.81
C GLN A 44 1.59 -4.36 -4.78
N ASP A 45 1.58 -4.03 -3.49
CA ASP A 45 1.62 -5.04 -2.43
C ASP A 45 0.34 -5.88 -2.42
N TYR A 46 -0.83 -5.27 -2.61
CA TYR A 46 -2.10 -5.98 -2.75
C TYR A 46 -2.11 -6.88 -3.99
N ARG A 47 -1.65 -6.39 -5.14
CA ARG A 47 -1.55 -7.18 -6.37
C ARG A 47 -0.57 -8.35 -6.21
N LYS A 48 0.56 -8.16 -5.52
CA LYS A 48 1.57 -9.21 -5.27
C LYS A 48 1.05 -10.34 -4.39
N ILE A 49 0.15 -10.06 -3.44
CA ILE A 49 -0.49 -11.10 -2.62
C ILE A 49 -1.68 -11.78 -3.33
N GLY A 50 -1.93 -11.44 -4.60
CA GLY A 50 -3.01 -12.01 -5.41
C GLY A 50 -4.37 -11.33 -5.20
N MET A 51 -4.41 -10.14 -4.61
CA MET A 51 -5.65 -9.38 -4.48
C MET A 51 -6.09 -8.84 -5.85
N ASP A 52 -7.39 -8.90 -6.12
CA ASP A 52 -7.96 -8.35 -7.35
C ASP A 52 -7.76 -6.83 -7.44
N GLN A 53 -7.68 -6.30 -8.66
CA GLN A 53 -7.39 -4.89 -8.91
C GLN A 53 -8.50 -4.00 -8.34
N ASP A 54 -9.76 -4.33 -8.60
CA ASP A 54 -10.90 -3.55 -8.12
C ASP A 54 -10.97 -3.57 -6.59
N VAL A 55 -10.67 -4.72 -5.99
CA VAL A 55 -10.60 -4.87 -4.53
C VAL A 55 -9.45 -4.04 -3.97
N SER A 56 -8.27 -4.09 -4.59
CA SER A 56 -7.09 -3.33 -4.16
C SER A 56 -7.37 -1.83 -4.19
N ILE A 57 -7.95 -1.33 -5.29
CA ILE A 57 -8.32 0.08 -5.45
C ILE A 57 -9.38 0.47 -4.42
N LYS A 58 -10.38 -0.38 -4.19
CA LYS A 58 -11.44 -0.13 -3.20
C LYS A 58 -10.86 -0.01 -1.78
N VAL A 59 -10.00 -0.93 -1.37
CA VAL A 59 -9.34 -0.88 -0.04
C VAL A 59 -8.54 0.41 0.11
N ILE A 60 -7.76 0.81 -0.91
CA ILE A 60 -7.01 2.07 -0.88
C ILE A 60 -7.96 3.27 -0.79
N SER A 61 -9.05 3.27 -1.55
CA SER A 61 -10.06 4.33 -1.52
C SER A 61 -10.65 4.52 -0.12
N GLU A 62 -10.94 3.42 0.57
CA GLU A 62 -11.46 3.42 1.96
C GLU A 62 -10.39 3.88 2.96
N LEU A 63 -9.14 3.46 2.78
CA LEU A 63 -8.03 3.84 3.67
C LEU A 63 -7.68 5.33 3.61
N PHE A 64 -7.82 5.95 2.45
CA PHE A 64 -7.45 7.35 2.21
C PHE A 64 -8.65 8.30 2.13
N ASN A 65 -9.87 7.78 2.27
CA ASN A 65 -11.10 8.54 2.04
C ASN A 65 -11.08 9.26 0.68
N SER A 66 -10.60 8.56 -0.34
CA SER A 66 -10.51 9.01 -1.74
C SER A 66 -11.46 8.22 -2.61
N THR A 67 -11.75 8.69 -3.83
CA THR A 67 -12.59 7.94 -4.76
C THR A 67 -11.77 6.91 -5.54
N SER A 68 -12.38 5.77 -5.88
CA SER A 68 -11.74 4.76 -6.74
C SER A 68 -11.27 5.36 -8.07
N GLU A 69 -11.98 6.36 -8.60
CA GLU A 69 -11.61 7.09 -9.82
C GLU A 69 -10.33 7.92 -9.63
N GLU A 70 -10.18 8.60 -8.50
CA GLU A 70 -8.95 9.35 -8.18
C GLU A 70 -7.76 8.41 -8.04
N ILE A 71 -7.92 7.30 -7.30
CA ILE A 71 -6.88 6.28 -7.15
C ILE A 71 -6.51 5.68 -8.51
N THR A 72 -7.51 5.28 -9.30
CA THR A 72 -7.30 4.70 -10.64
C THR A 72 -6.58 5.68 -11.56
N SER A 73 -7.01 6.95 -11.55
CA SER A 73 -6.36 7.99 -12.36
C SER A 73 -4.91 8.18 -11.93
N PHE A 74 -4.62 8.18 -10.64
CA PHE A 74 -3.25 8.30 -10.14
C PHE A 74 -2.38 7.09 -10.51
N LEU A 75 -2.90 5.87 -10.36
CA LEU A 75 -2.19 4.64 -10.73
C LEU A 75 -1.91 4.56 -12.24
N LYS A 76 -2.87 4.95 -13.08
CA LYS A 76 -2.69 5.06 -14.54
C LYS A 76 -1.61 6.08 -14.93
N ASN A 77 -1.59 7.23 -14.26
CA ASN A 77 -0.53 8.24 -14.47
C ASN A 77 0.85 7.77 -13.99
N SER A 78 0.89 6.70 -13.19
CA SER A 78 2.12 6.12 -12.64
C SER A 78 2.55 4.83 -13.35
N ASP A 79 1.90 4.45 -14.46
CA ASP A 79 2.15 3.21 -15.22
C ASP A 79 1.95 1.90 -14.43
N GLU A 80 1.16 1.92 -13.36
CA GLU A 80 0.89 0.74 -12.51
C GLU A 80 -0.36 -0.05 -12.94
N LEU A 81 -1.10 0.47 -13.93
CA LEU A 81 -2.46 0.07 -14.28
C LEU A 81 -2.66 0.14 -15.80
#